data_AF-A0A1I2N0H7-F1
#
_entry.id   AF-A0A1I2N0H7-F1
#
_cell.length_a   1.000
_cell.length_b   1.000
_cell.length_c   1.000
_cell.angle_alpha   90.00
_cell.angle_beta   90.00
_cell.angle_gamma   90.00
#
_symmetry.space_group_name_H-M   'P 1'
#
loop_
_entity.id
_entity.type
_entity.pdbx_description
1 polymer ?
#
loop_
_entity_poly.entity_id
_entity_poly.type
_entity_poly.pdbx_seq_one_letter_code
_entity_poly.pdbx_strand_id
1 'polypeptide(L)'
;RESRRFEGLYMLRQQDIVGWHTHPDAIASGGWSLDLHPADGVFSEHPGSNHIHARGVYQIPYRCLVSRDVPNLLLAGRIISVSHVAFASTRVMATCAQAGQAAGLAAAVCARDGLAPADLTEPGRMRALQRDLLRTGQHIPGVPLEDPDDLTAEAEPDASSELEAAVLPADGPPVPLDFSRAQLLPLPAGRIPQFTLTVDVTAPTTLRVEIRTGSGPGDYTPDTVLAARDIALAPGQGQPVKIDADAVLDHPRYVFLTALRNDHVAVRTTSARVTGLLAVRNASAQDADPAVGRPRVEFWTPERRPAGRNLALTIDPPLRAWPATSLHTGHARPTDRPNAWAAAPHDPHPTLHLRWPEPRTITRIHLAFDTDHDHAMESVLWDHPERAVPFCVRDYTIRAAGRVITERRGNHQTRNVIVLDTPVTTDDLALELHACHGDVPPAVFEIRCYG
;
A
#
# COMPACT_ATOMS: atom_id res chain seq x y z
N ARG A 1 13.10 10.36 27.37
CA ARG A 1 12.51 9.38 26.42
C ARG A 1 13.59 8.60 25.65
N GLU A 2 14.83 9.11 25.59
CA GLU A 2 15.92 8.55 24.78
C GLU A 2 17.04 8.09 25.73
N SER A 3 16.80 6.98 26.43
CA SER A 3 17.74 6.43 27.42
C SER A 3 18.71 5.43 26.78
N ARG A 4 19.36 4.60 27.60
CA ARG A 4 20.23 3.49 27.20
C ARG A 4 19.54 2.62 26.15
N ARG A 5 20.29 2.30 25.09
CA ARG A 5 19.90 1.36 24.03
C ARG A 5 20.92 0.25 23.97
N PHE A 6 20.49 -0.91 23.51
CA PHE A 6 21.37 -2.05 23.31
C PHE A 6 22.01 -1.98 21.92
N GLU A 7 23.21 -2.53 21.81
CA GLU A 7 23.90 -2.67 20.54
C GLU A 7 23.63 -4.08 20.00
N GLY A 8 23.00 -4.12 18.83
CA GLY A 8 22.77 -5.33 18.08
C GLY A 8 23.86 -5.58 17.06
N LEU A 9 23.71 -6.64 16.27
CA LEU A 9 24.63 -6.97 15.17
C LEU A 9 24.68 -5.87 14.09
N TYR A 10 23.69 -4.98 14.07
CA TYR A 10 23.70 -3.76 13.29
C TYR A 10 22.97 -2.65 14.04
N MET A 11 23.30 -1.41 13.71
CA MET A 11 22.65 -0.24 14.25
C MET A 11 22.07 0.58 13.10
N LEU A 12 20.74 0.61 12.97
CA LEU A 12 20.07 1.41 11.94
C LEU A 12 20.33 2.90 12.17
N ARG A 13 20.68 3.63 11.11
CA ARG A 13 21.06 5.04 11.16
C ARG A 13 20.10 5.92 10.37
N GLN A 14 20.21 7.23 10.56
CA GLN A 14 19.45 8.21 9.78
C GLN A 14 19.63 8.00 8.27
N GLN A 15 20.84 7.66 7.83
CA GLN A 15 21.18 7.46 6.42
C GLN A 15 20.40 6.29 5.81
N ASP A 16 20.12 5.24 6.59
CA ASP A 16 19.31 4.11 6.11
C ASP A 16 17.86 4.53 5.87
N ILE A 17 17.34 5.44 6.70
CA ILE A 17 15.97 5.96 6.59
C ILE A 17 15.85 6.98 5.46
N VAL A 18 16.72 8.01 5.44
CA VAL A 18 16.66 9.10 4.46
C VAL A 18 17.15 8.66 3.08
N GLY A 19 18.22 7.85 3.04
CA GLY A 19 18.77 7.29 1.82
C GLY A 19 17.96 6.10 1.28
N TRP A 20 16.89 5.70 1.98
CA TRP A 20 15.99 4.63 1.60
C TRP A 20 16.73 3.32 1.31
N HIS A 21 17.66 2.95 2.20
CA HIS A 21 18.47 1.75 2.04
C HIS A 21 17.61 0.49 2.21
N THR A 22 17.88 -0.51 1.37
CA THR A 22 17.31 -1.84 1.49
C THR A 22 18.25 -2.77 2.26
N HIS A 23 17.65 -3.79 2.87
CA HIS A 23 18.31 -4.75 3.71
C HIS A 23 17.82 -6.16 3.34
N PRO A 24 18.74 -7.10 3.05
CA PRO A 24 18.36 -8.48 2.68
C PRO A 24 17.66 -9.21 3.83
N ASP A 25 17.88 -8.77 5.07
CA ASP A 25 17.28 -9.29 6.29
C ASP A 25 16.20 -8.37 6.87
N ALA A 26 15.53 -7.58 6.03
CA ALA A 26 14.38 -6.78 6.46
C ALA A 26 13.29 -7.67 7.06
N ILE A 27 12.78 -7.30 8.23
CA ILE A 27 11.69 -8.02 8.91
C ILE A 27 10.48 -7.13 9.23
N ALA A 28 10.64 -5.81 9.18
CA ALA A 28 9.58 -4.86 9.50
C ALA A 28 9.83 -3.54 8.77
N SER A 29 8.94 -2.57 8.96
CA SER A 29 9.06 -1.25 8.36
C SER A 29 8.60 -0.13 9.29
N GLY A 30 9.05 1.09 8.98
CA GLY A 30 8.55 2.32 9.57
C GLY A 30 8.29 3.36 8.48
N GLY A 31 7.37 4.27 8.76
CA GLY A 31 7.01 5.38 7.86
C GLY A 31 6.82 6.72 8.56
N TRP A 32 7.11 6.79 9.86
CA TRP A 32 7.04 8.05 10.60
C TRP A 32 8.24 8.93 10.27
N SER A 33 8.05 10.24 10.26
CA SER A 33 9.17 11.20 10.21
C SER A 33 10.16 10.99 11.35
N LEU A 34 11.40 11.46 11.21
CA LEU A 34 12.32 11.58 12.33
C LEU A 34 11.86 12.76 13.21
N ASP A 35 11.05 12.44 14.23
CA ASP A 35 10.48 13.39 15.20
C ASP A 35 11.46 13.59 16.38
N LEU A 36 12.34 14.57 16.23
CA LEU A 36 13.42 14.91 17.16
C LEU A 36 12.96 15.93 18.19
N HIS A 37 13.22 15.65 19.46
CA HIS A 37 12.88 16.53 20.58
C HIS A 37 14.16 17.09 21.19
N PRO A 38 14.18 18.39 21.59
CA PRO A 38 15.33 18.95 22.29
C PRO A 38 15.65 18.17 23.58
N ALA A 39 16.93 17.97 23.86
CA ALA A 39 17.38 17.26 25.06
C ALA A 39 16.97 18.00 26.35
N ASP A 40 16.94 19.33 26.31
CA ASP A 40 16.51 20.20 27.41
C ASP A 40 14.97 20.20 27.62
N GLY A 41 14.23 19.50 26.75
CA GLY A 41 12.79 19.35 26.84
C GLY A 41 12.07 20.70 26.81
N VAL A 42 11.18 20.93 27.79
CA VAL A 42 10.37 22.16 27.87
C VAL A 42 11.18 23.41 28.20
N PHE A 43 12.45 23.27 28.61
CA PHE A 43 13.35 24.39 28.89
C PHE A 43 14.14 24.85 27.66
N SER A 44 14.00 24.14 26.54
CA SER A 44 14.66 24.47 25.28
C SER A 44 14.08 25.74 24.65
N GLU A 45 14.94 26.59 24.10
CA GLU A 45 14.55 27.71 23.23
C GLU A 45 14.21 27.28 21.80
N HIS A 46 14.62 26.05 21.40
CA HIS A 46 14.26 25.45 20.13
C HIS A 46 12.82 24.92 20.12
N PRO A 47 12.20 24.74 18.93
CA PRO A 47 10.90 24.11 18.80
C PRO A 47 10.82 22.78 19.56
N GLY A 48 9.68 22.53 20.21
CA GLY A 48 9.47 21.33 21.02
C GLY A 48 9.55 20.02 20.22
N SER A 49 9.44 20.09 18.90
CA SER A 49 9.68 18.98 17.98
C SER A 49 10.18 19.52 16.63
N ASN A 50 11.13 18.78 16.02
CA ASN A 50 11.61 18.97 14.66
C ASN A 50 11.40 17.67 13.87
N HIS A 51 10.72 17.78 12.72
CA HIS A 51 10.43 16.64 11.86
C HIS A 51 11.32 16.64 10.61
N ILE A 52 11.95 15.49 10.33
CA ILE A 52 12.58 15.21 9.03
C ILE A 52 11.81 14.07 8.37
N HIS A 53 11.12 14.37 7.27
CA HIS A 53 10.40 13.39 6.45
C HIS A 53 11.33 12.79 5.40
N ALA A 54 11.25 11.46 5.24
CA ALA A 54 11.86 10.72 4.14
C ALA A 54 10.85 10.49 3.01
N ARG A 55 11.30 9.98 1.86
CA ARG A 55 10.49 9.79 0.63
C ARG A 55 9.47 8.65 0.70
N GLY A 56 9.54 7.81 1.73
CA GLY A 56 8.65 6.66 1.86
C GLY A 56 8.90 5.86 3.13
N VAL A 57 8.44 4.62 3.12
CA VAL A 57 8.68 3.66 4.22
C VAL A 57 10.08 3.09 4.14
N TYR A 58 10.73 2.91 5.28
CA TYR A 58 12.06 2.29 5.38
C TYR A 58 11.97 0.90 6.01
N GLN A 59 12.97 0.06 5.73
CA GLN A 59 13.07 -1.28 6.28
C GLN A 59 13.78 -1.28 7.65
N ILE A 60 13.37 -2.21 8.52
CA ILE A 60 14.08 -2.52 9.76
C ILE A 60 14.70 -3.92 9.62
N PRO A 61 16.03 -4.05 9.62
CA PRO A 61 16.69 -5.34 9.43
C PRO A 61 16.72 -6.14 10.74
N TYR A 62 16.65 -7.47 10.63
CA TYR A 62 16.57 -8.40 11.76
C TYR A 62 17.77 -8.28 12.71
N ARG A 63 18.96 -8.05 12.17
CA ARG A 63 20.18 -7.75 12.93
C ARG A 63 20.09 -6.57 13.90
N CYS A 64 19.08 -5.68 13.77
CA CYS A 64 18.79 -4.66 14.80
C CYS A 64 18.17 -5.25 16.08
N LEU A 65 17.58 -6.44 15.99
CA LEU A 65 16.94 -7.15 17.09
C LEU A 65 17.90 -8.09 17.81
N VAL A 66 18.96 -8.57 17.15
CA VAL A 66 19.89 -9.55 17.72
C VAL A 66 20.92 -8.85 18.60
N SER A 67 20.96 -9.18 19.90
CA SER A 67 21.97 -8.68 20.83
C SER A 67 23.39 -9.05 20.35
N ARG A 68 24.32 -8.09 20.40
CA ARG A 68 25.73 -8.37 20.09
C ARG A 68 26.41 -9.19 21.19
N ASP A 69 26.04 -8.96 22.44
CA ASP A 69 26.83 -9.41 23.60
C ASP A 69 26.21 -10.64 24.31
N VAL A 70 24.90 -10.88 24.12
CA VAL A 70 24.17 -11.98 24.76
C VAL A 70 23.59 -12.91 23.68
N PRO A 71 24.16 -14.11 23.47
CA PRO A 71 23.83 -14.94 22.30
C PRO A 71 22.36 -15.34 22.15
N ASN A 72 21.63 -15.45 23.25
CA ASN A 72 20.23 -15.90 23.29
C ASN A 72 19.23 -14.77 23.58
N LEU A 73 19.61 -13.51 23.33
CA LEU A 73 18.76 -12.35 23.60
C LEU A 73 18.35 -11.63 22.31
N LEU A 74 17.03 -11.49 22.15
CA LEU A 74 16.41 -10.60 21.17
C LEU A 74 15.90 -9.32 21.84
N LEU A 75 16.02 -8.22 21.11
CA LEU A 75 15.64 -6.87 21.47
C LEU A 75 14.48 -6.47 20.55
N ALA A 76 13.41 -5.91 21.09
CA ALA A 76 12.25 -5.50 20.29
C ALA A 76 11.65 -4.18 20.78
N GLY A 77 10.85 -3.54 19.92
CA GLY A 77 10.19 -2.28 20.24
C GLY A 77 11.18 -1.12 20.42
N ARG A 78 11.08 -0.37 21.51
CA ARG A 78 11.89 0.85 21.73
C ARG A 78 13.35 0.58 22.11
N ILE A 79 13.74 -0.67 22.36
CA ILE A 79 15.11 -1.01 22.80
C ILE A 79 15.98 -1.62 21.70
N ILE A 80 15.47 -1.68 20.47
CA ILE A 80 16.21 -2.18 19.30
C ILE A 80 17.47 -1.34 19.03
N SER A 81 18.43 -1.94 18.31
CA SER A 81 19.70 -1.31 17.97
C SER A 81 19.56 -0.28 16.86
N VAL A 82 19.46 0.98 17.26
CA VAL A 82 19.28 2.14 16.37
C VAL A 82 20.09 3.33 16.89
N SER A 83 20.54 4.19 15.98
CA SER A 83 21.15 5.48 16.34
C SER A 83 20.13 6.40 17.04
N HIS A 84 20.65 7.44 17.71
CA HIS A 84 19.80 8.45 18.36
C HIS A 84 18.78 9.07 17.40
N VAL A 85 19.21 9.45 16.20
CA VAL A 85 18.30 10.07 15.22
C VAL A 85 17.32 9.06 14.65
N ALA A 86 17.75 7.86 14.25
CA ALA A 86 16.85 6.84 13.71
C ALA A 86 15.76 6.41 14.71
N PHE A 87 16.10 6.39 16.00
CA PHE A 87 15.15 6.11 17.08
C PHE A 87 13.94 7.04 17.06
N ALA A 88 14.11 8.30 16.62
CA ALA A 88 13.04 9.28 16.52
C ALA A 88 11.86 8.80 15.66
N SER A 89 12.12 7.93 14.69
CA SER A 89 11.10 7.31 13.83
C SER A 89 10.74 5.88 14.26
N THR A 90 11.71 5.03 14.59
CA THR A 90 11.44 3.60 14.87
C THR A 90 10.66 3.36 16.17
N ARG A 91 10.67 4.33 17.09
CA ARG A 91 10.01 4.23 18.40
C ARG A 91 8.48 4.29 18.38
N VAL A 92 7.84 4.45 17.22
CA VAL A 92 6.38 4.51 17.07
C VAL A 92 5.75 3.13 17.31
N MET A 93 4.56 3.09 17.91
CA MET A 93 3.96 1.86 18.44
C MET A 93 3.62 0.82 17.38
N ALA A 94 3.10 1.22 16.22
CA ALA A 94 2.88 0.28 15.12
C ALA A 94 4.19 -0.35 14.63
N THR A 95 5.24 0.45 14.45
CA THR A 95 6.58 -0.03 14.08
C THR A 95 7.17 -0.96 15.15
N CYS A 96 7.02 -0.60 16.43
CA CYS A 96 7.44 -1.45 17.54
C CYS A 96 6.69 -2.78 17.57
N ALA A 97 5.39 -2.79 17.27
CA ALA A 97 4.58 -4.00 17.23
C ALA A 97 5.05 -4.96 16.12
N GLN A 98 5.34 -4.44 14.93
CA GLN A 98 5.89 -5.24 13.81
C GLN A 98 7.26 -5.85 14.16
N ALA A 99 8.15 -5.07 14.78
CA ALA A 99 9.44 -5.58 15.26
C ALA A 99 9.27 -6.63 16.38
N GLY A 100 8.28 -6.46 17.25
CA GLY A 100 7.92 -7.43 18.30
C GLY A 100 7.41 -8.75 17.75
N GLN A 101 6.53 -8.71 16.74
CA GLN A 101 6.06 -9.90 16.03
C GLN A 101 7.22 -10.65 15.37
N ALA A 102 8.12 -9.93 14.71
CA ALA A 102 9.32 -10.52 14.12
C ALA A 102 10.24 -11.19 15.17
N ALA A 103 10.47 -10.54 16.31
CA ALA A 103 11.26 -11.11 17.40
C ALA A 103 10.61 -12.37 17.99
N GLY A 104 9.28 -12.36 18.18
CA GLY A 104 8.55 -13.51 18.71
C GLY A 104 8.60 -14.72 17.79
N LEU A 105 8.40 -14.51 16.48
CA LEU A 105 8.49 -15.58 15.50
C LEU A 105 9.91 -16.11 15.36
N ALA A 106 10.92 -15.23 15.33
CA ALA A 106 12.32 -15.63 15.31
C ALA A 106 12.69 -16.47 16.54
N ALA A 107 12.25 -16.09 17.74
CA ALA A 107 12.46 -16.87 18.96
C ALA A 107 11.82 -18.27 18.88
N ALA A 108 10.62 -18.38 18.31
CA ALA A 108 9.95 -19.67 18.11
C ALA A 108 10.72 -20.57 17.13
N VAL A 109 11.21 -20.02 16.02
CA VAL A 109 12.07 -20.74 15.05
C VAL A 109 13.37 -21.18 15.72
N CYS A 110 14.05 -20.29 16.44
CA CYS A 110 15.27 -20.62 17.18
C CYS A 110 15.06 -21.76 18.19
N ALA A 111 13.96 -21.72 18.95
CA ALA A 111 13.63 -22.75 19.92
C ALA A 111 13.31 -24.10 19.26
N ARG A 112 12.58 -24.09 18.14
CA ARG A 112 12.23 -25.30 17.36
C ARG A 112 13.47 -25.98 16.78
N ASP A 113 14.36 -25.19 16.19
CA ASP A 113 15.47 -25.69 15.37
C ASP A 113 16.81 -25.77 16.14
N GLY A 114 16.83 -25.38 17.42
CA GLY A 114 18.04 -25.36 18.24
C GLY A 114 19.07 -24.32 17.78
N LEU A 115 18.61 -23.18 17.26
CA LEU A 115 19.44 -22.12 16.72
C LEU A 115 19.60 -20.95 17.70
N ALA A 116 20.75 -20.28 17.67
CA ALA A 116 20.88 -18.96 18.29
C ALA A 116 20.24 -17.89 17.40
N PRO A 117 19.71 -16.78 17.97
CA PRO A 117 19.21 -15.64 17.21
C PRO A 117 20.10 -15.17 16.05
N ALA A 118 21.44 -15.14 16.23
CA ALA A 118 22.38 -14.74 15.20
C ALA A 118 22.42 -15.69 13.99
N ASP A 119 22.09 -16.97 14.19
CA ASP A 119 22.11 -18.00 13.15
C ASP A 119 21.03 -17.79 12.07
N LEU A 120 19.97 -17.03 12.38
CA LEU A 120 18.93 -16.66 11.42
C LEU A 120 19.38 -15.60 10.42
N THR A 121 20.54 -14.95 10.63
CA THR A 121 21.11 -14.01 9.66
C THR A 121 21.65 -14.68 8.39
N GLU A 122 21.81 -16.01 8.42
CA GLU A 122 22.12 -16.80 7.23
C GLU A 122 20.99 -16.64 6.18
N PRO A 123 21.31 -16.37 4.89
CA PRO A 123 20.32 -16.02 3.88
C PRO A 123 19.16 -17.01 3.71
N GLY A 124 19.41 -18.32 3.74
CA GLY A 124 18.36 -19.33 3.62
C GLY A 124 17.37 -19.31 4.78
N ARG A 125 17.88 -19.22 6.01
CA ARG A 125 17.07 -19.10 7.23
C ARG A 125 16.33 -17.77 7.32
N MET A 126 16.96 -16.67 6.89
CA MET A 126 16.33 -15.36 6.84
C MET A 126 15.13 -15.35 5.88
N ARG A 127 15.29 -15.92 4.68
CA ARG A 127 14.17 -16.08 3.73
C ARG A 127 13.03 -16.92 4.31
N ALA A 128 13.35 -17.99 5.05
CA ALA A 128 12.34 -18.79 5.73
C ALA A 128 11.59 -17.98 6.80
N LEU A 129 12.30 -17.18 7.61
CA LEU A 129 11.69 -16.28 8.59
C LEU A 129 10.80 -15.22 7.92
N GLN A 130 11.27 -14.58 6.85
CA GLN A 130 10.51 -13.59 6.08
C GLN A 130 9.23 -14.22 5.49
N ARG A 131 9.32 -15.42 4.91
CA ARG A 131 8.16 -16.18 4.43
C ARG A 131 7.16 -16.42 5.55
N ASP A 132 7.61 -16.89 6.72
CA ASP A 132 6.72 -17.14 7.85
C ASP A 132 6.10 -15.85 8.41
N LEU A 133 6.82 -14.72 8.41
CA LEU A 133 6.25 -13.40 8.74
C LEU A 133 5.15 -13.02 7.74
N LEU A 134 5.44 -13.09 6.44
CA LEU A 134 4.50 -12.74 5.38
C LEU A 134 3.25 -13.64 5.41
N ARG A 135 3.39 -14.94 5.71
CA ARG A 135 2.26 -15.88 5.94
C ARG A 135 1.31 -15.41 7.04
N THR A 136 1.79 -14.67 8.03
CA THR A 136 0.95 -14.09 9.10
C THR A 136 0.34 -12.74 8.74
N GLY A 137 0.66 -12.19 7.56
CA GLY A 137 0.19 -10.88 7.09
C GLY A 137 1.11 -9.71 7.44
N GLN A 138 2.30 -9.97 7.98
CA GLN A 138 3.30 -8.93 8.23
C GLN A 138 3.86 -8.41 6.92
N HIS A 139 3.84 -7.09 6.71
CA HIS A 139 4.37 -6.49 5.50
C HIS A 139 5.87 -6.17 5.64
N ILE A 140 6.64 -6.62 4.66
CA ILE A 140 8.06 -6.31 4.51
C ILE A 140 8.23 -5.61 3.15
N PRO A 141 8.56 -4.31 3.11
CA PRO A 141 8.68 -3.58 1.86
C PRO A 141 9.65 -4.25 0.88
N GLY A 142 9.26 -4.44 -0.37
CA GLY A 142 10.12 -5.02 -1.41
C GLY A 142 10.36 -6.53 -1.28
N VAL A 143 9.69 -7.23 -0.37
CA VAL A 143 9.78 -8.69 -0.24
C VAL A 143 8.42 -9.32 -0.54
N PRO A 144 8.26 -9.99 -1.70
CA PRO A 144 7.05 -10.75 -2.00
C PRO A 144 7.01 -12.05 -1.20
N LEU A 145 5.81 -12.57 -0.93
CA LEU A 145 5.64 -13.90 -0.37
C LEU A 145 5.80 -14.96 -1.46
N GLU A 146 7.02 -15.50 -1.51
CA GLU A 146 7.37 -16.72 -2.24
C GLU A 146 7.23 -17.92 -1.32
N ASP A 147 6.25 -18.78 -1.62
CA ASP A 147 5.87 -19.90 -0.77
C ASP A 147 5.78 -21.20 -1.58
N PRO A 148 6.73 -22.13 -1.41
CA PRO A 148 6.70 -23.41 -2.13
C PRO A 148 5.58 -24.36 -1.65
N ASP A 149 4.98 -24.10 -0.48
CA ASP A 149 3.87 -24.91 0.05
C ASP A 149 2.51 -24.40 -0.46
N ASP A 150 2.49 -23.24 -1.14
CA ASP A 150 1.27 -22.64 -1.69
C ASP A 150 0.92 -23.25 -3.04
N LEU A 151 -0.10 -24.11 -3.03
CA LEU A 151 -0.63 -24.80 -4.22
C LEU A 151 -1.15 -23.82 -5.28
N THR A 152 -1.48 -22.59 -4.90
CA THR A 152 -2.03 -21.58 -5.81
C THR A 152 -1.01 -21.11 -6.83
N ALA A 153 0.29 -21.23 -6.55
CA ALA A 153 1.34 -20.91 -7.52
C ALA A 153 1.29 -21.79 -8.79
N GLU A 154 0.64 -22.96 -8.71
CA GLU A 154 0.46 -23.89 -9.83
C GLU A 154 -0.93 -23.80 -10.49
N ALA A 155 -1.82 -22.94 -9.97
CA ALA A 155 -3.16 -22.74 -10.51
C ALA A 155 -3.18 -21.62 -11.56
N GLU A 156 -3.98 -21.79 -12.61
CA GLU A 156 -4.35 -20.69 -13.51
C GLU A 156 -5.56 -19.95 -12.93
N PRO A 157 -5.46 -18.64 -12.64
CA PRO A 157 -6.57 -17.85 -12.14
C PRO A 157 -7.45 -17.39 -13.30
N ASP A 158 -8.76 -17.54 -13.15
CA ASP A 158 -9.77 -17.12 -14.13
C ASP A 158 -10.90 -16.40 -13.40
N ALA A 159 -11.28 -15.21 -13.86
CA ALA A 159 -12.32 -14.42 -13.21
C ALA A 159 -13.53 -14.22 -14.13
N SER A 160 -14.73 -14.16 -13.53
CA SER A 160 -15.97 -13.84 -14.24
C SER A 160 -15.89 -12.48 -14.94
N SER A 161 -15.15 -11.54 -14.36
CA SER A 161 -14.82 -10.25 -14.94
C SER A 161 -13.56 -9.66 -14.28
N GLU A 162 -12.95 -8.70 -14.98
CA GLU A 162 -11.86 -7.89 -14.47
C GLU A 162 -12.20 -6.41 -14.64
N LEU A 163 -11.83 -5.59 -13.65
CA LEU A 163 -12.09 -4.16 -13.68
C LEU A 163 -11.27 -3.46 -14.77
N GLU A 164 -11.96 -2.79 -15.69
CA GLU A 164 -11.36 -1.81 -16.60
C GLU A 164 -11.88 -0.41 -16.28
N ALA A 165 -11.00 0.50 -15.84
CA ALA A 165 -11.38 1.86 -15.51
C ALA A 165 -11.18 2.79 -16.72
N ALA A 166 -12.22 2.93 -17.54
CA ALA A 166 -12.27 3.90 -18.64
C ALA A 166 -12.80 5.27 -18.20
N VAL A 167 -13.74 5.29 -17.25
CA VAL A 167 -14.42 6.50 -16.78
C VAL A 167 -14.61 6.44 -15.27
N LEU A 168 -14.16 7.48 -14.58
CA LEU A 168 -14.57 7.86 -13.23
C LEU A 168 -15.58 9.01 -13.37
N PRO A 169 -16.89 8.76 -13.15
CA PRO A 169 -17.94 9.72 -13.51
C PRO A 169 -17.88 11.00 -12.67
N ALA A 170 -18.33 12.12 -13.25
CA ALA A 170 -18.42 13.41 -12.57
C ALA A 170 -19.72 13.54 -11.74
N ASP A 171 -19.93 12.59 -10.84
CA ASP A 171 -21.11 12.46 -9.96
C ASP A 171 -20.86 12.90 -8.51
N GLY A 172 -19.64 13.35 -8.19
CA GLY A 172 -19.27 14.00 -6.94
C GLY A 172 -19.27 15.53 -7.02
N PRO A 173 -19.20 16.23 -5.87
CA PRO A 173 -19.10 17.67 -5.84
C PRO A 173 -17.77 18.14 -6.43
N PRO A 174 -17.73 19.30 -7.12
CA PRO A 174 -16.47 19.90 -7.53
C PRO A 174 -15.65 20.33 -6.30
N VAL A 175 -14.33 20.20 -6.41
CA VAL A 175 -13.37 20.67 -5.41
C VAL A 175 -12.52 21.79 -6.01
N PRO A 176 -12.36 22.93 -5.32
CA PRO A 176 -11.53 24.02 -5.84
C PRO A 176 -10.06 23.58 -5.94
N LEU A 177 -9.33 24.18 -6.88
CA LEU A 177 -7.87 24.11 -6.95
C LEU A 177 -7.22 25.20 -6.09
N ASP A 178 -7.67 25.36 -4.85
CA ASP A 178 -7.03 26.18 -3.81
C ASP A 178 -5.65 25.60 -3.39
N PHE A 179 -5.52 24.28 -3.57
CA PHE A 179 -4.27 23.54 -3.58
C PHE A 179 -4.11 22.83 -4.94
N SER A 180 -2.88 22.50 -5.31
CA SER A 180 -2.64 21.56 -6.40
C SER A 180 -3.20 20.19 -6.01
N ARG A 181 -3.82 19.49 -6.95
CA ARG A 181 -4.47 18.19 -6.74
C ARG A 181 -3.97 17.19 -7.76
N ALA A 182 -3.86 15.93 -7.37
CA ALA A 182 -3.50 14.87 -8.30
C ALA A 182 -4.34 13.61 -8.09
N GLN A 183 -4.59 12.88 -9.18
CA GLN A 183 -5.08 11.50 -9.13
C GLN A 183 -3.87 10.56 -9.25
N LEU A 184 -3.67 9.69 -8.27
CA LEU A 184 -2.73 8.57 -8.36
C LEU A 184 -3.37 7.47 -9.20
N LEU A 185 -2.64 7.05 -10.23
CA LEU A 185 -3.05 6.05 -11.20
C LEU A 185 -1.95 4.98 -11.31
N PRO A 186 -2.25 3.71 -11.02
CA PRO A 186 -1.29 2.62 -11.18
C PRO A 186 -1.18 2.26 -12.66
N LEU A 187 -0.07 2.59 -13.32
CA LEU A 187 0.11 2.29 -14.74
C LEU A 187 1.10 1.12 -14.91
N PRO A 188 0.82 0.17 -15.83
CA PRO A 188 1.83 -0.81 -16.23
C PRO A 188 2.97 -0.14 -17.00
N ALA A 189 4.05 -0.89 -17.24
CA ALA A 189 5.05 -0.47 -18.22
C ALA A 189 4.41 -0.28 -19.60
N GLY A 190 4.87 0.71 -20.36
CA GLY A 190 4.32 1.03 -21.67
C GLY A 190 3.86 2.47 -21.80
N ARG A 191 3.11 2.76 -22.87
CA ARG A 191 2.66 4.11 -23.18
C ARG A 191 1.67 4.61 -22.13
N ILE A 192 1.90 5.82 -21.63
CA ILE A 192 0.97 6.46 -20.70
C ILE A 192 -0.34 6.76 -21.43
N PRO A 193 -1.50 6.39 -20.86
CA PRO A 193 -2.81 6.73 -21.43
C PRO A 193 -3.02 8.24 -21.56
N GLN A 194 -3.97 8.59 -22.40
CA GLN A 194 -4.54 9.92 -22.43
C GLN A 194 -5.53 10.08 -21.28
N PHE A 195 -5.51 11.27 -20.68
CA PHE A 195 -6.37 11.60 -19.55
C PHE A 195 -7.25 12.79 -19.88
N THR A 196 -8.51 12.77 -19.46
CA THR A 196 -9.41 13.92 -19.56
C THR A 196 -10.05 14.21 -18.21
N LEU A 197 -9.65 15.33 -17.58
CA LEU A 197 -10.26 15.84 -16.36
C LEU A 197 -11.54 16.62 -16.71
N THR A 198 -12.52 16.62 -15.80
CA THR A 198 -13.70 17.49 -15.92
C THR A 198 -13.58 18.65 -14.94
N VAL A 199 -13.68 19.90 -15.43
CA VAL A 199 -13.47 21.10 -14.61
C VAL A 199 -14.60 22.12 -14.75
N ASP A 200 -14.80 22.89 -13.69
CA ASP A 200 -15.67 24.07 -13.65
C ASP A 200 -14.78 25.32 -13.54
N VAL A 201 -15.07 26.35 -14.33
CA VAL A 201 -14.23 27.55 -14.49
C VAL A 201 -15.07 28.81 -14.31
N THR A 202 -14.60 29.72 -13.46
CA THR A 202 -15.34 30.93 -13.07
C THR A 202 -14.92 32.19 -13.84
N ALA A 203 -13.68 32.26 -14.30
CA ALA A 203 -13.11 33.38 -15.07
C ALA A 203 -12.10 32.85 -16.10
N PRO A 204 -11.82 33.58 -17.21
CA PRO A 204 -10.77 33.19 -18.15
C PRO A 204 -9.43 33.01 -17.42
N THR A 205 -8.76 31.88 -17.63
CA THR A 205 -7.52 31.52 -16.92
C THR A 205 -6.69 30.53 -17.73
N THR A 206 -5.49 30.22 -17.27
CA THR A 206 -4.64 29.15 -17.81
C THR A 206 -4.42 28.10 -16.72
N LEU A 207 -4.85 26.86 -16.99
CA LEU A 207 -4.63 25.74 -16.10
C LEU A 207 -3.36 24.99 -16.52
N ARG A 208 -2.40 24.88 -15.61
CA ARG A 208 -1.23 24.02 -15.75
C ARG A 208 -1.57 22.63 -15.25
N VAL A 209 -1.43 21.63 -16.12
CA VAL A 209 -1.59 20.21 -15.76
C VAL A 209 -0.31 19.46 -16.08
N GLU A 210 0.11 18.59 -15.18
CA GLU A 210 1.34 17.83 -15.25
C GLU A 210 1.08 16.34 -15.01
N ILE A 211 1.84 15.49 -15.66
CA ILE A 211 1.90 14.05 -15.40
C ILE A 211 3.22 13.82 -14.69
N ARG A 212 3.16 13.46 -13.42
CA ARG A 212 4.34 13.35 -12.54
C ARG A 212 4.51 11.92 -12.01
N THR A 213 5.71 11.56 -11.60
CA THR A 213 6.00 10.27 -10.96
C THR A 213 7.20 10.40 -10.01
N GLY A 214 7.42 9.38 -9.19
CA GLY A 214 8.57 9.29 -8.32
C GLY A 214 9.87 8.99 -9.05
N SER A 215 10.97 9.27 -8.37
CA SER A 215 12.31 9.02 -8.89
C SER A 215 12.64 7.53 -9.04
N GLY A 216 11.95 6.67 -8.27
CA GLY A 216 12.05 5.21 -8.36
C GLY A 216 10.68 4.52 -8.39
N PRO A 217 10.64 3.19 -8.68
CA PRO A 217 9.41 2.42 -8.88
C PRO A 217 8.39 2.47 -7.72
N GLY A 218 8.87 2.57 -6.47
CA GLY A 218 8.04 2.63 -5.26
C GLY A 218 7.99 4.00 -4.59
N ASP A 219 8.48 5.05 -5.26
CA ASP A 219 8.52 6.41 -4.73
C ASP A 219 7.21 7.12 -5.04
N TYR A 220 6.43 7.45 -4.01
CA TYR A 220 5.18 8.20 -4.13
C TYR A 220 5.39 9.71 -3.98
N THR A 221 6.63 10.19 -4.03
CA THR A 221 6.94 11.61 -4.08
C THR A 221 7.05 12.03 -5.55
N PRO A 222 6.11 12.81 -6.13
CA PRO A 222 6.03 13.03 -7.57
C PRO A 222 7.08 14.01 -8.12
N ASP A 223 8.37 13.83 -7.85
CA ASP A 223 9.41 14.82 -8.16
C ASP A 223 9.86 14.84 -9.62
N THR A 224 9.42 13.88 -10.44
CA THR A 224 9.74 13.81 -11.87
C THR A 224 8.53 14.21 -12.71
N VAL A 225 8.65 15.24 -13.54
CA VAL A 225 7.62 15.64 -14.51
C VAL A 225 7.85 14.90 -15.82
N LEU A 226 6.90 14.06 -16.22
CA LEU A 226 6.94 13.29 -17.48
C LEU A 226 6.35 14.09 -18.64
N ALA A 227 5.31 14.88 -18.36
CA ALA A 227 4.70 15.77 -19.33
C ALA A 227 4.01 16.94 -18.62
N ALA A 228 3.86 18.06 -19.33
CA ALA A 228 3.14 19.21 -18.82
C ALA A 228 2.47 20.01 -19.94
N ARG A 229 1.32 20.61 -19.64
CA ARG A 229 0.52 21.41 -20.58
C ARG A 229 -0.05 22.62 -19.87
N ASP A 230 -0.04 23.75 -20.57
CA ASP A 230 -0.74 24.98 -20.20
C ASP A 230 -1.97 25.13 -21.08
N ILE A 231 -3.15 25.13 -20.47
CA ILE A 231 -4.42 25.04 -21.18
C ILE A 231 -5.23 26.29 -20.88
N ALA A 232 -5.47 27.11 -21.91
CA ALA A 232 -6.34 28.28 -21.79
C ALA A 232 -7.80 27.83 -21.64
N LEU A 233 -8.48 28.33 -20.62
CA LEU A 233 -9.85 27.98 -20.29
C LEU A 233 -10.74 29.23 -20.27
N ALA A 234 -11.94 29.11 -20.82
CA ALA A 234 -12.99 30.11 -20.70
C ALA A 234 -13.93 29.77 -19.53
N PRO A 235 -14.73 30.73 -19.03
CA PRO A 235 -15.76 30.43 -18.02
C PRO A 235 -16.77 29.40 -18.54
N GLY A 236 -17.15 28.45 -17.69
CA GLY A 236 -18.06 27.37 -18.06
C GLY A 236 -18.00 26.20 -17.07
N GLN A 237 -19.01 25.35 -17.10
CA GLN A 237 -19.15 24.21 -16.19
C GLN A 237 -18.96 22.89 -16.97
N GLY A 238 -18.37 21.88 -16.35
CA GLY A 238 -18.20 20.54 -16.91
C GLY A 238 -17.29 20.47 -18.13
N GLN A 239 -16.31 21.38 -18.23
CA GLN A 239 -15.40 21.47 -19.37
C GLN A 239 -14.38 20.32 -19.35
N PRO A 240 -14.19 19.59 -20.46
CA PRO A 240 -13.17 18.56 -20.55
C PRO A 240 -11.78 19.17 -20.76
N VAL A 241 -10.82 18.78 -19.94
CA VAL A 241 -9.41 19.16 -20.03
C VAL A 241 -8.60 17.93 -20.35
N LYS A 242 -8.15 17.84 -21.59
CA LYS A 242 -7.43 16.70 -22.15
C LYS A 242 -5.92 16.86 -22.00
N ILE A 243 -5.24 15.82 -21.55
CA ILE A 243 -3.78 15.77 -21.40
C ILE A 243 -3.23 14.49 -22.03
N ASP A 244 -2.25 14.69 -22.91
CA ASP A 244 -1.43 13.65 -23.53
C ASP A 244 0.01 13.77 -23.05
N ALA A 245 0.53 12.70 -22.44
CA ALA A 245 1.91 12.67 -21.97
C ALA A 245 2.93 12.58 -23.12
N ASP A 246 2.56 11.81 -24.15
CA ASP A 246 3.50 11.25 -25.14
C ASP A 246 4.78 10.69 -24.50
N ALA A 247 4.60 9.93 -23.42
CA ALA A 247 5.66 9.32 -22.64
C ALA A 247 5.42 7.82 -22.45
N VAL A 248 6.51 7.09 -22.21
CA VAL A 248 6.51 5.64 -21.99
C VAL A 248 7.14 5.36 -20.63
N LEU A 249 6.47 4.54 -19.82
CA LEU A 249 7.01 4.01 -18.58
C LEU A 249 7.82 2.75 -18.87
N ASP A 250 9.00 2.67 -18.29
CA ASP A 250 9.92 1.53 -18.36
C ASP A 250 9.53 0.38 -17.41
N HIS A 251 8.82 0.69 -16.33
CA HIS A 251 8.31 -0.29 -15.37
C HIS A 251 6.96 0.15 -14.79
N PRO A 252 6.15 -0.79 -14.24
CA PRO A 252 4.91 -0.46 -13.55
C PRO A 252 5.17 0.47 -12.37
N ARG A 253 4.33 1.49 -12.21
CA ARG A 253 4.42 2.46 -11.11
C ARG A 253 3.15 3.30 -11.00
N TYR A 254 3.04 4.02 -9.90
CA TYR A 254 2.05 5.08 -9.76
C TYR A 254 2.46 6.36 -10.48
N VAL A 255 1.52 6.93 -11.23
CA VAL A 255 1.62 8.23 -11.90
C VAL A 255 0.59 9.19 -11.31
N PHE A 256 0.98 10.45 -11.19
CA PHE A 256 0.21 11.53 -10.62
C PHE A 256 -0.28 12.43 -11.76
N LEU A 257 -1.56 12.30 -12.12
CA LEU A 257 -2.23 13.26 -12.99
C LEU A 257 -2.55 14.52 -12.17
N THR A 258 -1.74 15.56 -12.33
CA THR A 258 -1.64 16.69 -11.41
C THR A 258 -2.20 17.97 -12.03
N ALA A 259 -3.29 18.51 -11.49
CA ALA A 259 -3.76 19.86 -11.79
C ALA A 259 -3.19 20.84 -10.75
N LEU A 260 -2.40 21.82 -11.20
CA LEU A 260 -1.80 22.80 -10.28
C LEU A 260 -2.83 23.81 -9.78
N ARG A 261 -2.55 24.40 -8.62
CA ARG A 261 -3.36 25.45 -7.98
C ARG A 261 -3.81 26.51 -9.00
N ASN A 262 -5.09 26.84 -8.98
CA ASN A 262 -5.68 27.89 -9.81
C ASN A 262 -6.93 28.45 -9.13
N ASP A 263 -6.95 29.77 -8.89
CA ASP A 263 -8.01 30.43 -8.11
C ASP A 263 -9.37 30.49 -8.83
N HIS A 264 -9.43 30.12 -10.12
CA HIS A 264 -10.65 30.19 -10.93
C HIS A 264 -11.19 28.82 -11.38
N VAL A 265 -10.52 27.73 -11.01
CA VAL A 265 -10.84 26.37 -11.47
C VAL A 265 -11.21 25.47 -10.29
N ALA A 266 -12.27 24.68 -10.47
CA ALA A 266 -12.58 23.53 -9.62
C ALA A 266 -12.57 22.25 -10.47
N VAL A 267 -12.05 21.15 -9.93
CA VAL A 267 -12.06 19.84 -10.59
C VAL A 267 -13.24 19.05 -10.05
N ARG A 268 -14.01 18.41 -10.94
CA ARG A 268 -15.11 17.53 -10.52
C ARG A 268 -14.56 16.23 -9.93
N THR A 269 -15.27 15.69 -8.96
CA THR A 269 -14.91 14.43 -8.29
C THR A 269 -15.90 13.33 -8.65
N THR A 270 -15.55 12.09 -8.31
CA THR A 270 -16.44 10.93 -8.42
C THR A 270 -16.87 10.43 -7.04
N SER A 271 -18.08 9.86 -6.96
CA SER A 271 -18.51 9.05 -5.82
C SER A 271 -17.91 7.63 -5.85
N ALA A 272 -17.47 7.17 -7.03
CA ALA A 272 -16.90 5.85 -7.23
C ALA A 272 -15.57 5.69 -6.48
N ARG A 273 -15.43 4.52 -5.86
CA ARG A 273 -14.19 4.13 -5.17
C ARG A 273 -13.68 2.83 -5.78
N VAL A 274 -12.37 2.78 -5.98
CA VAL A 274 -11.69 1.66 -6.63
C VAL A 274 -10.42 1.40 -5.84
N THR A 275 -10.15 0.13 -5.55
CA THR A 275 -8.96 -0.30 -4.80
C THR A 275 -7.69 0.17 -5.49
N GLY A 276 -6.79 0.83 -4.75
CA GLY A 276 -5.53 1.33 -5.28
C GLY A 276 -5.64 2.58 -6.16
N LEU A 277 -6.80 3.26 -6.21
CA LEU A 277 -6.92 4.62 -6.75
C LEU A 277 -7.11 5.62 -5.62
N LEU A 278 -6.34 6.71 -5.65
CA LEU A 278 -6.36 7.74 -4.61
C LEU A 278 -6.16 9.13 -5.20
N ALA A 279 -7.01 10.08 -4.82
CA ALA A 279 -6.73 11.50 -5.05
C ALA A 279 -5.99 12.10 -3.85
N VAL A 280 -5.03 12.97 -4.16
CA VAL A 280 -4.19 13.65 -3.19
C VAL A 280 -4.16 15.15 -3.48
N ARG A 281 -3.82 15.94 -2.45
CA ARG A 281 -3.54 17.36 -2.61
C ARG A 281 -2.17 17.71 -2.06
N ASN A 282 -1.54 18.71 -2.67
CA ASN A 282 -0.30 19.27 -2.17
C ASN A 282 -0.58 20.50 -1.31
N ALA A 283 -0.46 20.33 0.01
CA ALA A 283 -0.68 21.42 0.96
C ALA A 283 0.61 22.15 1.33
N SER A 284 1.74 21.44 1.32
CA SER A 284 3.04 21.96 1.76
C SER A 284 4.18 21.08 1.23
N ALA A 285 5.40 21.53 1.47
CA ALA A 285 6.62 20.79 1.18
C ALA A 285 7.64 20.99 2.31
N GLN A 286 8.56 20.04 2.42
CA GLN A 286 9.78 20.16 3.20
C GLN A 286 10.92 20.54 2.26
N ASP A 287 11.64 21.60 2.59
CA ASP A 287 12.86 21.99 1.88
C ASP A 287 14.05 21.11 2.25
N ALA A 288 14.93 20.91 1.27
CA ALA A 288 16.21 20.25 1.52
C ALA A 288 17.06 21.08 2.49
N ASP A 289 17.72 20.39 3.42
CA ASP A 289 18.78 20.97 4.25
C ASP A 289 19.95 19.97 4.33
N PRO A 290 20.99 20.18 3.51
CA PRO A 290 22.17 19.31 3.50
C PRO A 290 22.91 19.26 4.84
N ALA A 291 22.83 20.29 5.68
CA ALA A 291 23.56 20.35 6.95
C ALA A 291 23.10 19.28 7.95
N VAL A 292 21.81 18.90 7.86
CA VAL A 292 21.20 17.86 8.69
C VAL A 292 20.77 16.64 7.88
N GLY A 293 21.15 16.56 6.60
CA GLY A 293 20.75 15.48 5.70
C GLY A 293 19.24 15.38 5.50
N ARG A 294 18.52 16.50 5.49
CA ARG A 294 17.07 16.55 5.22
C ARG A 294 16.82 16.64 3.71
N PRO A 295 16.06 15.71 3.11
CA PRO A 295 15.75 15.76 1.68
C PRO A 295 14.63 16.76 1.38
N ARG A 296 14.54 17.24 0.13
CA ARG A 296 13.33 17.90 -0.37
C ARG A 296 12.24 16.86 -0.55
N VAL A 297 11.04 17.13 -0.02
CA VAL A 297 9.86 16.25 -0.13
C VAL A 297 8.62 17.12 -0.28
N GLU A 298 7.84 16.90 -1.34
CA GLU A 298 6.50 17.48 -1.46
C GLU A 298 5.47 16.59 -0.75
N PHE A 299 4.61 17.17 0.08
CA PHE A 299 3.59 16.40 0.79
C PHE A 299 2.32 16.33 -0.03
N TRP A 300 2.13 15.19 -0.70
CA TRP A 300 0.94 14.84 -1.44
C TRP A 300 0.12 13.84 -0.62
N THR A 301 -0.90 14.34 0.06
CA THR A 301 -1.69 13.54 1.00
C THR A 301 -3.15 13.46 0.57
N PRO A 302 -3.83 12.33 0.80
CA PRO A 302 -5.26 12.24 0.54
C PRO A 302 -6.04 13.14 1.50
N GLU A 303 -7.21 13.60 1.04
CA GLU A 303 -8.18 14.18 1.96
C GLU A 303 -8.88 13.07 2.75
N ARG A 304 -9.27 13.39 3.99
CA ARG A 304 -10.01 12.44 4.82
C ARG A 304 -11.41 12.23 4.25
N ARG A 305 -11.89 10.99 4.31
CA ARG A 305 -13.30 10.71 4.01
C ARG A 305 -14.20 11.49 4.99
N PRO A 306 -15.38 11.97 4.56
CA PRO A 306 -16.01 11.74 3.24
C PRO A 306 -15.57 12.72 2.13
N ALA A 307 -14.67 13.66 2.41
CA ALA A 307 -14.17 14.63 1.43
C ALA A 307 -13.13 14.03 0.47
N GLY A 308 -12.36 13.03 0.93
CA GLY A 308 -11.44 12.23 0.11
C GLY A 308 -12.15 11.45 -0.99
N ARG A 309 -12.32 12.09 -2.15
CA ARG A 309 -12.92 11.52 -3.36
C ARG A 309 -11.92 11.52 -4.49
N ASN A 310 -11.97 10.49 -5.34
CA ASN A 310 -11.19 10.46 -6.58
C ASN A 310 -11.64 11.57 -7.54
N LEU A 311 -10.75 12.00 -8.43
CA LEU A 311 -11.08 12.98 -9.46
C LEU A 311 -11.94 12.32 -10.56
N ALA A 312 -12.89 13.08 -11.10
CA ALA A 312 -13.65 12.64 -12.27
C ALA A 312 -12.76 12.71 -13.51
N LEU A 313 -12.64 11.59 -14.22
CA LEU A 313 -11.59 11.34 -15.18
C LEU A 313 -12.04 10.35 -16.26
N THR A 314 -11.76 10.66 -17.52
CA THR A 314 -11.77 9.66 -18.60
C THR A 314 -10.33 9.25 -18.92
N ILE A 315 -10.12 7.94 -19.15
CA ILE A 315 -8.82 7.32 -19.43
C ILE A 315 -8.91 6.55 -20.75
N ASP A 316 -8.03 6.87 -21.70
CA ASP A 316 -7.98 6.22 -23.01
C ASP A 316 -6.54 5.79 -23.39
N PRO A 317 -6.26 4.49 -23.59
CA PRO A 317 -7.17 3.35 -23.40
C PRO A 317 -7.53 3.13 -21.92
N PRO A 318 -8.59 2.35 -21.61
CA PRO A 318 -9.00 2.06 -20.24
C PRO A 318 -7.87 1.52 -19.37
N LEU A 319 -7.87 1.88 -18.09
CA LEU A 319 -6.88 1.37 -17.16
C LEU A 319 -7.19 -0.08 -16.76
N ARG A 320 -6.23 -0.99 -16.97
CA ARG A 320 -6.34 -2.43 -16.69
C ARG A 320 -5.29 -2.85 -15.66
N ALA A 321 -5.54 -2.53 -14.40
CA ALA A 321 -4.59 -2.73 -13.30
C ALA A 321 -4.98 -3.84 -12.31
N TRP A 322 -6.13 -4.50 -12.52
CA TRP A 322 -6.70 -5.47 -11.58
C TRP A 322 -7.00 -6.86 -12.16
N PRO A 323 -6.07 -7.48 -12.91
CA PRO A 323 -6.30 -8.80 -13.46
C PRO A 323 -6.28 -9.88 -12.37
N ALA A 324 -6.89 -11.03 -12.66
CA ALA A 324 -6.88 -12.23 -11.82
C ALA A 324 -5.44 -12.70 -11.53
N THR A 325 -4.52 -12.51 -12.48
CA THR A 325 -3.09 -12.82 -12.34
C THR A 325 -2.37 -12.02 -11.25
N SER A 326 -2.97 -10.93 -10.73
CA SER A 326 -2.41 -10.15 -9.61
C SER A 326 -2.23 -10.97 -8.33
N LEU A 327 -2.96 -12.08 -8.20
CA LEU A 327 -2.89 -12.99 -7.05
C LEU A 327 -1.52 -13.68 -6.94
N HIS A 328 -0.75 -13.75 -8.04
CA HIS A 328 0.59 -14.36 -8.05
C HIS A 328 1.71 -13.36 -7.78
N THR A 329 1.40 -12.09 -7.50
CA THR A 329 2.43 -11.06 -7.23
C THR A 329 3.16 -11.27 -5.90
N GLY A 330 2.58 -12.07 -4.99
CA GLY A 330 3.12 -12.28 -3.65
C GLY A 330 2.91 -11.09 -2.70
N HIS A 331 2.13 -10.08 -3.09
CA HIS A 331 1.83 -8.91 -2.28
C HIS A 331 0.34 -8.83 -1.93
N ALA A 332 0.02 -8.88 -0.65
CA ALA A 332 -1.35 -8.76 -0.16
C ALA A 332 -1.81 -7.30 0.06
N ARG A 333 -1.29 -6.35 -0.71
CA ARG A 333 -1.56 -4.89 -0.61
C ARG A 333 -1.00 -4.09 -1.79
N PRO A 334 -1.37 -2.81 -1.97
CA PRO A 334 -0.74 -1.94 -2.96
C PRO A 334 0.76 -1.71 -2.73
N THR A 335 1.52 -1.74 -3.83
CA THR A 335 2.94 -1.36 -3.96
C THR A 335 3.08 -0.43 -5.17
N ASP A 336 4.01 -0.64 -6.08
CA ASP A 336 4.06 -0.02 -7.42
C ASP A 336 2.79 -0.23 -8.28
N ARG A 337 1.90 -1.14 -7.85
CA ARG A 337 0.59 -1.47 -8.45
C ARG A 337 -0.41 -1.87 -7.35
N PRO A 338 -1.71 -2.08 -7.65
CA PRO A 338 -2.70 -2.46 -6.65
C PRO A 338 -2.46 -3.84 -6.03
N ASN A 339 -1.94 -4.80 -6.80
CA ASN A 339 -1.78 -6.22 -6.44
C ASN A 339 -3.10 -6.92 -6.07
N ALA A 340 -4.22 -6.46 -6.63
CA ALA A 340 -5.54 -7.04 -6.43
C ALA A 340 -6.14 -7.48 -7.76
N TRP A 341 -6.85 -8.60 -7.73
CA TRP A 341 -7.97 -8.78 -8.65
C TRP A 341 -9.14 -7.93 -8.15
N ALA A 342 -9.83 -7.25 -9.06
CA ALA A 342 -11.08 -6.55 -8.80
C ALA A 342 -12.07 -6.84 -9.92
N ALA A 343 -13.31 -7.15 -9.56
CA ALA A 343 -14.35 -7.44 -10.54
C ALA A 343 -14.84 -6.18 -11.26
N ALA A 344 -15.44 -6.34 -12.43
CA ALA A 344 -16.10 -5.22 -13.10
C ALA A 344 -17.28 -4.69 -12.25
N PRO A 345 -17.57 -3.37 -12.24
CA PRO A 345 -18.57 -2.79 -11.33
C PRO A 345 -20.01 -3.26 -11.57
N HIS A 346 -20.27 -3.89 -12.71
CA HIS A 346 -21.60 -4.36 -13.13
C HIS A 346 -21.68 -5.88 -13.22
N ASP A 347 -20.67 -6.60 -12.74
CA ASP A 347 -20.74 -8.06 -12.64
C ASP A 347 -21.72 -8.45 -11.51
N PRO A 348 -22.84 -9.13 -11.83
CA PRO A 348 -23.83 -9.50 -10.82
C PRO A 348 -23.36 -10.64 -9.91
N HIS A 349 -22.37 -11.43 -10.35
CA HIS A 349 -21.86 -12.59 -9.63
C HIS A 349 -20.33 -12.70 -9.71
N PRO A 350 -19.59 -11.74 -9.13
CA PRO A 350 -18.13 -11.75 -9.14
C PRO A 350 -17.57 -13.06 -8.60
N THR A 351 -16.89 -13.81 -9.46
CA THR A 351 -16.36 -15.14 -9.14
C THR A 351 -14.94 -15.26 -9.66
N LEU A 352 -14.05 -15.75 -8.80
CA LEU A 352 -12.67 -16.06 -9.12
C LEU A 352 -12.44 -17.56 -9.00
N HIS A 353 -11.97 -18.18 -10.07
CA HIS A 353 -11.58 -19.57 -10.15
C HIS A 353 -10.06 -19.72 -10.04
N LEU A 354 -9.62 -20.74 -9.34
CA LEU A 354 -8.27 -21.28 -9.38
C LEU A 354 -8.35 -22.67 -9.97
N ARG A 355 -7.74 -22.87 -11.14
CA ARG A 355 -7.78 -24.14 -11.86
C ARG A 355 -6.41 -24.79 -11.92
N TRP A 356 -6.31 -26.01 -11.42
CA TRP A 356 -5.08 -26.81 -11.48
C TRP A 356 -5.13 -27.78 -12.65
N PRO A 357 -3.97 -28.10 -13.28
CA PRO A 357 -3.90 -29.14 -14.30
C PRO A 357 -4.28 -30.54 -13.78
N GLU A 358 -4.04 -30.79 -12.49
CA GLU A 358 -4.37 -32.04 -11.80
C GLU A 358 -5.01 -31.72 -10.43
N PRO A 359 -5.97 -32.53 -9.95
CA PRO A 359 -6.60 -32.30 -8.66
C PRO A 359 -5.59 -32.19 -7.51
N ARG A 360 -5.75 -31.16 -6.69
CA ARG A 360 -4.95 -30.93 -5.49
C ARG A 360 -5.79 -31.14 -4.24
N THR A 361 -5.17 -31.73 -3.21
CA THR A 361 -5.78 -31.84 -1.89
C THR A 361 -5.48 -30.56 -1.12
N ILE A 362 -6.54 -29.90 -0.66
CA ILE A 362 -6.49 -28.64 0.08
C ILE A 362 -7.01 -28.91 1.49
N THR A 363 -6.26 -28.46 2.50
CA THR A 363 -6.65 -28.50 3.92
C THR A 363 -6.83 -27.11 4.52
N ARG A 364 -6.24 -26.08 3.89
CA ARG A 364 -6.29 -24.71 4.39
C ARG A 364 -6.32 -23.70 3.25
N ILE A 365 -7.13 -22.67 3.42
CA ILE A 365 -7.25 -21.54 2.48
C ILE A 365 -7.01 -20.24 3.23
N HIS A 366 -6.13 -19.39 2.73
CA HIS A 366 -5.92 -18.03 3.22
C HIS A 366 -6.47 -17.04 2.21
N LEU A 367 -7.23 -16.05 2.68
CA LEU A 367 -7.72 -14.94 1.89
C LEU A 367 -7.22 -13.62 2.48
N ALA A 368 -6.85 -12.67 1.61
CA ALA A 368 -6.65 -11.27 1.99
C ALA A 368 -7.52 -10.34 1.12
N PHE A 369 -8.31 -9.51 1.78
CA PHE A 369 -9.22 -8.54 1.17
C PHE A 369 -8.73 -7.12 1.38
N ASP A 370 -9.28 -6.20 0.59
CA ASP A 370 -9.01 -4.78 0.77
C ASP A 370 -9.74 -4.22 1.99
N THR A 371 -8.96 -3.69 2.93
CA THR A 371 -9.47 -3.00 4.12
C THR A 371 -8.96 -1.55 4.16
N ASP A 372 -8.83 -0.97 2.97
CA ASP A 372 -8.38 0.40 2.70
C ASP A 372 -6.94 0.63 3.15
N HIS A 373 -6.01 0.38 2.22
CA HIS A 373 -4.60 0.76 2.40
C HIS A 373 -4.31 2.22 2.03
N ASP A 374 -5.30 2.93 1.47
CA ASP A 374 -5.13 4.24 0.83
C ASP A 374 -5.47 5.40 1.79
N HIS A 375 -6.40 5.18 2.72
CA HIS A 375 -6.80 6.18 3.72
C HIS A 375 -6.28 5.84 5.12
N ALA A 376 -5.97 6.89 5.89
CA ALA A 376 -5.53 6.74 7.26
C ALA A 376 -6.64 6.12 8.13
N MET A 377 -6.34 4.99 8.77
CA MET A 377 -7.19 4.42 9.82
C MET A 377 -6.90 5.13 11.14
N GLU A 378 -7.66 6.18 11.42
CA GLU A 378 -7.60 6.95 12.66
C GLU A 378 -7.97 6.05 13.86
N SER A 379 -7.31 6.20 15.01
CA SER A 379 -7.55 5.33 16.17
C SER A 379 -8.00 6.07 17.43
N VAL A 380 -7.64 7.36 17.57
CA VAL A 380 -7.89 8.08 18.84
C VAL A 380 -8.16 9.58 18.67
N LEU A 381 -7.72 10.21 17.58
CA LEU A 381 -7.75 11.67 17.44
C LEU A 381 -8.89 12.18 16.54
N TRP A 382 -9.39 11.33 15.64
CA TRP A 382 -10.38 11.69 14.62
C TRP A 382 -11.39 10.54 14.50
N ASP A 383 -12.65 10.89 14.23
CA ASP A 383 -13.72 9.93 13.99
C ASP A 383 -13.69 9.38 12.56
N HIS A 384 -14.37 8.24 12.36
CA HIS A 384 -14.60 7.64 11.05
C HIS A 384 -16.02 7.91 10.56
N PRO A 385 -16.21 8.30 9.28
CA PRO A 385 -17.56 8.48 8.74
C PRO A 385 -18.26 7.14 8.49
N GLU A 386 -17.51 6.04 8.30
CA GLU A 386 -18.07 4.71 8.10
C GLU A 386 -17.86 3.80 9.33
N ARG A 387 -18.88 3.00 9.64
CA ARG A 387 -18.81 1.99 10.73
C ARG A 387 -18.04 0.72 10.34
N ALA A 388 -17.88 0.50 9.04
CA ALA A 388 -17.14 -0.61 8.46
C ALA A 388 -16.37 -0.10 7.24
N VAL A 389 -15.20 -0.68 6.97
CA VAL A 389 -14.37 -0.27 5.84
C VAL A 389 -15.09 -0.63 4.53
N PRO A 390 -15.39 0.34 3.65
CA PRO A 390 -16.19 0.10 2.45
C PRO A 390 -15.66 -0.99 1.51
N PHE A 391 -14.34 -1.07 1.34
CA PHE A 391 -13.68 -2.04 0.46
C PHE A 391 -13.69 -3.48 0.97
N CYS A 392 -13.94 -3.68 2.27
CA CYS A 392 -13.88 -5.01 2.84
C CYS A 392 -15.03 -5.86 2.29
N VAL A 393 -14.67 -6.95 1.61
CA VAL A 393 -15.61 -8.01 1.24
C VAL A 393 -16.27 -8.51 2.51
N ARG A 394 -17.58 -8.35 2.57
CA ARG A 394 -18.44 -8.68 3.72
C ARG A 394 -18.93 -10.12 3.62
N ASP A 395 -19.43 -10.51 2.45
CA ASP A 395 -20.07 -11.80 2.25
C ASP A 395 -19.41 -12.52 1.06
N TYR A 396 -19.00 -13.77 1.26
CA TYR A 396 -18.38 -14.60 0.22
C TYR A 396 -18.63 -16.09 0.45
N THR A 397 -18.54 -16.88 -0.62
CA THR A 397 -18.63 -18.34 -0.60
C THR A 397 -17.43 -18.94 -1.31
N ILE A 398 -16.89 -20.03 -0.78
CA ILE A 398 -15.90 -20.85 -1.48
C ILE A 398 -16.52 -22.17 -1.88
N ARG A 399 -16.33 -22.56 -3.15
CA ARG A 399 -16.76 -23.85 -3.68
C ARG A 399 -15.59 -24.64 -4.23
N ALA A 400 -15.71 -25.95 -4.18
CA ALA A 400 -14.83 -26.90 -4.86
C ALA A 400 -15.69 -28.01 -5.44
N ALA A 401 -15.43 -28.40 -6.69
CA ALA A 401 -16.24 -29.37 -7.43
C ALA A 401 -17.76 -29.07 -7.34
N GLY A 402 -18.14 -27.79 -7.43
CA GLY A 402 -19.52 -27.29 -7.34
C GLY A 402 -20.16 -27.29 -5.94
N ARG A 403 -19.49 -27.84 -4.92
CA ARG A 403 -20.01 -27.91 -3.53
C ARG A 403 -19.51 -26.74 -2.71
N VAL A 404 -20.36 -26.20 -1.83
CA VAL A 404 -19.94 -25.19 -0.85
C VAL A 404 -18.99 -25.83 0.15
N ILE A 405 -17.78 -25.27 0.25
CA ILE A 405 -16.77 -25.66 1.24
C ILE A 405 -16.87 -24.76 2.47
N THR A 406 -17.04 -23.45 2.26
CA THR A 406 -17.30 -22.50 3.34
C THR A 406 -18.12 -21.32 2.85
N GLU A 407 -18.85 -20.70 3.76
CA GLU A 407 -19.59 -19.46 3.54
C GLU A 407 -19.27 -18.51 4.69
N ARG A 408 -19.05 -17.24 4.37
CA ARG A 408 -18.79 -16.18 5.33
C ARG A 408 -19.80 -15.08 5.11
N ARG A 409 -20.43 -14.62 6.20
CA ARG A 409 -21.30 -13.45 6.23
C ARG A 409 -20.79 -12.45 7.26
N GLY A 410 -20.84 -11.17 6.95
CA GLY A 410 -20.42 -10.11 7.89
C GLY A 410 -18.93 -10.10 8.21
N ASN A 411 -18.06 -10.39 7.24
CA ASN A 411 -16.61 -10.28 7.42
C ASN A 411 -16.19 -8.81 7.64
N HIS A 412 -15.34 -8.57 8.64
CA HIS A 412 -14.71 -7.28 8.92
C HIS A 412 -13.17 -7.40 9.01
N GLN A 413 -12.62 -8.53 8.58
CA GLN A 413 -11.22 -8.85 8.71
C GLN A 413 -10.54 -8.77 7.34
N THR A 414 -9.36 -8.15 7.30
CA THR A 414 -8.47 -8.17 6.13
C THR A 414 -8.12 -9.60 5.76
N ARG A 415 -7.76 -10.43 6.75
CA ARG A 415 -7.30 -11.81 6.55
C ARG A 415 -8.33 -12.80 7.08
N ASN A 416 -8.68 -13.78 6.26
CA ASN A 416 -9.51 -14.92 6.66
C ASN A 416 -8.70 -16.20 6.44
N VAL A 417 -8.44 -16.93 7.52
CA VAL A 417 -7.78 -18.24 7.48
C VAL A 417 -8.83 -19.30 7.71
N ILE A 418 -9.04 -20.15 6.70
CA ILE A 418 -10.05 -21.19 6.69
C ILE A 418 -9.31 -22.53 6.77
N VAL A 419 -9.48 -23.24 7.88
CA VAL A 419 -8.99 -24.61 8.05
C VAL A 419 -10.16 -25.54 7.78
N LEU A 420 -9.98 -26.49 6.86
CA LEU A 420 -11.03 -27.43 6.47
C LEU A 420 -11.03 -28.62 7.42
N ASP A 421 -12.19 -28.92 8.00
CA ASP A 421 -12.37 -30.10 8.85
C ASP A 421 -12.14 -31.41 8.08
N THR A 422 -12.41 -31.39 6.78
CA THR A 422 -12.15 -32.50 5.86
C THR A 422 -11.38 -31.97 4.66
N PRO A 423 -10.21 -32.55 4.32
CA PRO A 423 -9.46 -32.18 3.13
C PRO A 423 -10.33 -32.29 1.88
N VAL A 424 -10.19 -31.34 0.96
CA VAL A 424 -10.95 -31.30 -0.29
C VAL A 424 -9.98 -31.53 -1.44
N THR A 425 -10.24 -32.54 -2.26
CA THR A 425 -9.47 -32.77 -3.50
C THR A 425 -10.24 -32.22 -4.68
N THR A 426 -9.67 -31.24 -5.37
CA THR A 426 -10.32 -30.54 -6.51
C THR A 426 -9.27 -30.03 -7.49
N ASP A 427 -9.64 -29.93 -8.77
CA ASP A 427 -8.90 -29.21 -9.80
C ASP A 427 -9.48 -27.81 -10.08
N ASP A 428 -10.62 -27.47 -9.48
CA ASP A 428 -11.26 -26.14 -9.57
C ASP A 428 -11.74 -25.68 -8.19
N LEU A 429 -11.29 -24.49 -7.76
CA LEU A 429 -11.75 -23.81 -6.55
C LEU A 429 -12.31 -22.45 -6.94
N ALA A 430 -13.57 -22.17 -6.59
CA ALA A 430 -14.23 -20.90 -6.88
C ALA A 430 -14.45 -20.08 -5.60
N LEU A 431 -14.07 -18.80 -5.63
CA LEU A 431 -14.39 -17.78 -4.65
C LEU A 431 -15.45 -16.84 -5.23
N GLU A 432 -16.68 -16.94 -4.72
CA GLU A 432 -17.82 -16.11 -5.08
C GLU A 432 -17.92 -14.93 -4.09
N LEU A 433 -17.90 -13.69 -4.58
CA LEU A 433 -18.01 -12.48 -3.75
C LEU A 433 -19.44 -11.91 -3.87
N HIS A 434 -20.15 -11.84 -2.75
CA HIS A 434 -21.58 -11.47 -2.74
C HIS A 434 -21.84 -10.03 -2.34
N ALA A 435 -20.99 -9.46 -1.47
CA ALA A 435 -21.14 -8.09 -1.02
C ALA A 435 -19.86 -7.52 -0.40
N CYS A 436 -19.66 -6.21 -0.54
CA CYS A 436 -18.76 -5.40 0.27
C CYS A 436 -19.57 -4.59 1.31
N HIS A 437 -18.88 -3.93 2.25
CA HIS A 437 -19.57 -3.01 3.17
C HIS A 437 -20.01 -1.71 2.50
N GLY A 438 -19.31 -1.27 1.46
CA GLY A 438 -19.70 -0.14 0.63
C GLY A 438 -20.09 -0.54 -0.80
N ASP A 439 -20.54 0.45 -1.56
CA ASP A 439 -20.81 0.33 -2.98
C ASP A 439 -19.50 0.51 -3.78
N VAL A 440 -18.73 -0.57 -3.87
CA VAL A 440 -17.42 -0.61 -4.50
C VAL A 440 -17.22 -1.94 -5.22
N PRO A 441 -16.44 -2.00 -6.30
CA PRO A 441 -16.06 -3.26 -6.91
C PRO A 441 -15.34 -4.15 -5.89
N PRO A 442 -15.77 -5.40 -5.69
CA PRO A 442 -15.12 -6.29 -4.75
C PRO A 442 -13.73 -6.67 -5.25
N ALA A 443 -12.77 -6.71 -4.33
CA ALA A 443 -11.37 -6.95 -4.63
C ALA A 443 -10.71 -7.94 -3.67
N VAL A 444 -9.76 -8.70 -4.20
CA VAL A 444 -8.99 -9.73 -3.49
C VAL A 444 -7.52 -9.52 -3.78
N PHE A 445 -6.72 -9.31 -2.73
CA PHE A 445 -5.27 -9.20 -2.87
C PHE A 445 -4.59 -10.58 -2.90
N GLU A 446 -5.14 -11.56 -2.17
CA GLU A 446 -4.48 -12.85 -1.99
C GLU A 446 -5.53 -13.95 -1.80
N ILE A 447 -5.34 -15.07 -2.50
CA ILE A 447 -5.91 -16.38 -2.18
C ILE A 447 -4.76 -17.38 -2.19
N ARG A 448 -4.61 -18.14 -1.11
CA ARG A 448 -3.58 -19.18 -1.00
C ARG A 448 -4.16 -20.49 -0.50
N CYS A 449 -3.75 -21.60 -1.09
CA CYS A 449 -4.24 -22.94 -0.80
C CYS A 449 -3.08 -23.82 -0.34
N TYR A 450 -3.27 -24.55 0.75
CA TYR A 450 -2.26 -25.45 1.30
C TYR A 450 -2.85 -26.84 1.49
N GLY A 451 -2.02 -27.87 1.32
CA GLY A 451 -2.39 -29.29 1.41
C GLY A 451 -2.30 -29.90 2.80
#